data_AF-A0A6M0RV24-F1
#
_entry.id   AF-A0A6M0RV24-F1
#
_cell.length_a   1.000
_cell.length_b   1.000
_cell.length_c   1.000
_cell.angle_alpha   90.00
_cell.angle_beta   90.00
_cell.angle_gamma   90.00
#
_symmetry.space_group_name_H-M   'P 1'
#
loop_
_entity.id
_entity.type
_entity.pdbx_description
1 polymer ?
#
loop_
_entity_poly.entity_id
_entity_poly.type
_entity_poly.pdbx_seq_one_letter_code
_entity_poly.pdbx_strand_id
1 'polypeptide(L)'
;MAYTTIASSTVSPISTPSQKPLSKATFETRLKAALEHARRLTEMHGPRSIDAAIAWETVEELQTAKAHQQQVRPTTAFVRYCAENPHAPESRMYDV
;
A
#
# COMPACT_ATOMS: atom_id res chain seq x y z
N MET A 1 -0.26 -3.19 -47.70
CA MET A 1 -0.23 -3.71 -46.32
C MET A 1 -0.03 -2.50 -45.42
N ALA A 2 -1.07 -2.07 -44.71
CA ALA A 2 -1.05 -0.86 -43.89
C ALA A 2 -0.54 -1.20 -42.49
N TYR A 3 0.58 -0.60 -42.09
CA TYR A 3 1.15 -0.75 -40.75
C TYR A 3 0.49 0.29 -39.84
N THR A 4 -0.37 -0.17 -38.93
CA THR A 4 -0.98 0.69 -37.92
C THR A 4 0.04 0.99 -36.83
N THR A 5 0.44 2.25 -36.78
CA THR A 5 1.15 2.88 -35.66
C THR A 5 0.24 2.90 -34.43
N ILE A 6 0.64 2.23 -33.35
CA ILE A 6 -0.02 2.34 -32.05
C ILE A 6 0.69 3.46 -31.27
N ALA A 7 -0.06 4.50 -30.93
CA ALA A 7 0.42 5.59 -30.09
C ALA A 7 0.64 5.11 -28.65
N SER A 8 1.80 5.41 -28.09
CA SER A 8 2.15 5.17 -26.70
C SER A 8 1.21 5.97 -25.79
N SER A 9 0.25 5.29 -25.15
CA SER A 9 -0.56 5.89 -24.10
C SER A 9 0.32 6.17 -22.89
N THR A 10 0.56 7.45 -22.65
CA THR A 10 1.12 7.99 -21.41
C THR A 10 0.25 7.53 -20.24
N VAL A 11 0.73 6.53 -19.50
CA VAL A 11 0.10 6.10 -18.26
C VAL A 11 0.46 7.15 -17.20
N SER A 12 -0.51 7.98 -16.86
CA SER A 12 -0.39 8.88 -15.70
C SER A 12 0.02 8.05 -14.48
N PRO A 13 0.97 8.52 -13.65
CA PRO A 13 1.25 7.85 -12.40
C PRO A 13 -0.04 7.88 -11.58
N ILE A 14 -0.53 6.69 -11.22
CA ILE A 14 -1.55 6.52 -10.18
C ILE A 14 -0.99 7.25 -8.95
N SER A 15 -1.55 8.42 -8.68
CA SER A 15 -1.30 9.15 -7.45
C SER A 15 -1.92 8.33 -6.33
N THR A 16 -1.12 7.44 -5.73
CA THR A 16 -1.43 6.84 -4.45
C THR A 16 -1.70 7.96 -3.46
N PRO A 17 -2.91 8.11 -2.89
CA PRO A 17 -3.18 9.17 -1.94
C PRO A 17 -2.32 8.92 -0.70
N SER A 18 -1.52 9.93 -0.35
CA SER A 18 -0.67 10.00 0.83
C SER A 18 -1.47 9.63 2.09
N GLN A 19 -1.33 8.37 2.54
CA GLN A 19 -1.95 7.91 3.76
C GLN A 19 -1.11 8.39 4.94
N LYS A 20 -1.53 9.52 5.51
CA LYS A 20 -1.08 9.97 6.83
C LYS A 20 -1.19 8.79 7.83
N PRO A 21 -0.16 8.50 8.64
CA PRO A 21 -0.16 7.34 9.51
C PRO A 21 -1.36 7.39 10.45
N LEU A 22 -2.23 6.39 10.33
CA LEU A 22 -3.44 6.28 11.11
C LEU A 22 -3.12 5.76 12.52
N SER A 23 -3.74 6.33 13.56
CA SER A 23 -3.57 5.80 14.91
C SER A 23 -4.21 4.40 15.00
N LYS A 24 -3.66 3.49 15.82
CA LYS A 24 -4.13 2.10 15.91
C LYS A 24 -5.65 1.99 16.16
N ALA A 25 -6.19 2.80 17.07
CA ALA A 25 -7.63 2.82 17.37
C ALA A 25 -8.47 3.14 16.13
N THR A 26 -7.99 4.09 15.33
CA THR A 26 -8.65 4.58 14.14
C THR A 26 -8.57 3.59 12.97
N PHE A 27 -7.53 2.74 12.92
CA PHE A 27 -7.40 1.63 11.98
C PHE A 27 -8.41 0.52 12.26
N GLU A 28 -8.48 0.04 13.50
CA GLU A 28 -9.38 -1.07 13.87
C GLU A 28 -10.85 -0.71 13.62
N THR A 29 -11.24 0.54 13.88
CA THR A 29 -12.58 1.05 13.54
C THR A 29 -12.86 0.98 12.04
N ARG A 30 -11.91 1.39 11.20
CA ARG A 30 -12.08 1.35 9.73
C ARG A 30 -12.12 -0.07 9.21
N LEU A 31 -11.26 -0.97 9.72
CA LEU A 31 -11.27 -2.38 9.35
C LEU A 31 -12.60 -3.04 9.69
N LYS A 32 -13.14 -2.76 10.89
CA LYS A 32 -14.46 -3.28 11.30
C LYS A 32 -15.57 -2.77 10.39
N ALA A 33 -15.56 -1.47 10.05
CA ALA A 33 -16.54 -0.90 9.13
C ALA A 33 -16.45 -1.51 7.72
N ALA A 34 -15.24 -1.70 7.19
CA ALA A 34 -15.01 -2.32 5.88
C ALA A 34 -15.47 -3.79 5.85
N LEU A 35 -15.20 -4.56 6.92
CA LEU A 35 -15.67 -5.95 7.04
C LEU A 35 -17.20 -6.04 7.06
N GLU A 36 -17.87 -5.20 7.84
CA GLU A 36 -19.33 -5.15 7.88
C GLU A 36 -19.92 -4.75 6.51
N HIS A 37 -19.29 -3.80 5.82
CA HIS A 37 -19.69 -3.39 4.49
C HIS A 37 -19.53 -4.53 3.46
N ALA A 38 -18.37 -5.19 3.43
CA ALA A 38 -18.11 -6.31 2.53
C ALA A 38 -19.07 -7.48 2.76
N ARG A 39 -19.39 -7.80 4.02
CA ARG A 39 -20.40 -8.81 4.38
C ARG A 39 -21.77 -8.45 3.87
N ARG A 40 -22.24 -7.21 4.10
CA ARG A 40 -23.55 -6.74 3.60
C ARG A 40 -23.65 -6.81 2.09
N LEU A 41 -22.62 -6.37 1.37
CA LEU A 41 -22.62 -6.45 -0.10
C LEU A 41 -22.59 -7.89 -0.60
N THR A 42 -21.84 -8.77 0.08
CA THR A 42 -21.84 -10.21 -0.22
C THR A 42 -23.22 -10.84 -0.01
N GLU A 43 -23.95 -10.43 1.04
CA GLU A 43 -25.30 -10.91 1.33
C GLU A 43 -26.35 -10.35 0.34
N MET A 44 -26.25 -9.07 -0.02
CA MET A 44 -27.21 -8.40 -0.90
C MET A 44 -27.01 -8.77 -2.39
N HIS A 45 -25.77 -8.81 -2.87
CA HIS A 45 -25.45 -8.97 -4.30
C HIS A 45 -24.87 -10.35 -4.62
N GLY A 46 -24.57 -11.16 -3.60
CA GLY A 46 -23.94 -12.46 -3.74
C GLY A 46 -22.41 -12.38 -3.84
N PRO A 47 -21.71 -13.51 -3.55
CA PRO A 47 -20.26 -13.55 -3.44
C PRO A 47 -19.49 -13.38 -4.76
N ARG A 48 -20.18 -13.48 -5.90
CA ARG A 48 -19.57 -13.29 -7.23
C ARG A 48 -19.87 -11.91 -7.84
N SER A 49 -20.52 -11.04 -7.07
CA SER A 49 -20.78 -9.67 -7.53
C SER A 49 -19.52 -8.83 -7.52
N ILE A 50 -19.45 -7.89 -8.46
CA ILE A 50 -18.34 -6.92 -8.55
C ILE A 50 -18.31 -6.05 -7.29
N ASP A 51 -19.47 -5.64 -6.78
CA ASP A 51 -19.58 -4.80 -5.59
C ASP A 51 -19.03 -5.51 -4.34
N ALA A 52 -19.32 -6.80 -4.17
CA ALA A 52 -18.73 -7.59 -3.09
C ALA A 52 -17.21 -7.73 -3.27
N ALA A 53 -16.73 -7.95 -4.48
CA ALA A 53 -15.30 -8.06 -4.77
C ALA A 53 -14.55 -6.78 -4.40
N ILE A 54 -15.01 -5.60 -4.85
CA ILE A 54 -14.41 -4.30 -4.53
C ILE A 54 -14.39 -4.04 -3.01
N ALA A 55 -15.47 -4.43 -2.31
CA ALA A 55 -15.53 -4.26 -0.86
C ALA A 55 -14.53 -5.15 -0.12
N TRP A 56 -14.28 -6.37 -0.61
CA TRP A 56 -13.23 -7.24 -0.08
C TRP A 56 -11.83 -6.75 -0.44
N GLU A 57 -11.59 -6.20 -1.63
CA GLU A 57 -10.33 -5.55 -1.99
C GLU A 57 -9.99 -4.40 -1.03
N THR A 58 -11.00 -3.61 -0.62
CA THR A 58 -10.81 -2.55 0.38
C THR A 58 -10.33 -3.09 1.73
N VAL A 59 -10.85 -4.25 2.15
CA VAL A 59 -10.41 -4.93 3.39
C VAL A 59 -8.97 -5.41 3.26
N GLU A 60 -8.62 -5.99 2.10
CA GLU A 60 -7.27 -6.46 1.80
C GLU A 60 -6.26 -5.31 1.78
N GLU A 61 -6.60 -4.17 1.17
CA GLU A 61 -5.74 -2.99 1.13
C GLU A 61 -5.44 -2.47 2.55
N LEU A 62 -6.45 -2.37 3.41
CA LEU A 62 -6.27 -1.96 4.80
C LEU A 62 -5.33 -2.92 5.56
N GLN A 63 -5.53 -4.22 5.41
CA GLN A 63 -4.66 -5.20 6.08
C GLN A 63 -3.23 -5.18 5.53
N THR A 64 -3.07 -5.02 4.21
CA THR A 64 -1.78 -4.89 3.55
C THR A 64 -1.03 -3.65 4.01
N ALA A 65 -1.70 -2.50 4.11
CA ALA A 65 -1.12 -1.27 4.63
C ALA A 65 -0.66 -1.44 6.09
N LYS A 66 -1.45 -2.12 6.94
CA LYS A 66 -1.05 -2.44 8.33
C LYS A 66 0.19 -3.33 8.37
N ALA A 67 0.21 -4.40 7.57
CA ALA A 67 1.35 -5.30 7.49
C ALA A 67 2.60 -4.55 6.99
N HIS A 68 2.45 -3.70 5.97
CA HIS A 68 3.55 -2.87 5.47
C HIS A 68 4.07 -1.90 6.55
N GLN A 69 3.19 -1.25 7.31
CA GLN A 69 3.57 -0.40 8.43
C GLN A 69 4.36 -1.17 9.50
N GLN A 70 3.99 -2.43 9.77
CA GLN A 70 4.74 -3.31 10.68
C GLN A 70 6.07 -3.78 10.09
N GLN A 71 6.17 -3.88 8.77
CA GLN A 71 7.38 -4.26 8.05
C GLN A 71 8.38 -3.11 7.85
N VAL A 72 7.99 -1.84 8.10
CA VAL A 72 8.95 -0.75 8.22
C VAL A 72 9.89 -1.10 9.37
N ARG A 73 11.00 -1.74 9.01
CA ARG A 73 11.92 -2.37 9.95
C ARG A 73 12.36 -1.31 10.95
N PRO A 74 12.37 -1.60 12.26
CA PRO A 74 13.02 -0.70 13.20
C PRO A 74 14.47 -0.53 12.71
N THR A 75 14.83 0.69 12.30
CA THR A 75 16.18 0.99 11.85
C THR A 75 17.12 0.56 12.95
N THR A 76 17.99 -0.41 12.68
CA THR A 76 19.01 -0.80 13.66
C THR A 76 19.84 0.44 14.00
N ALA A 77 20.44 0.47 15.19
CA ALA A 77 21.26 1.61 15.60
C ALA A 77 22.32 1.98 14.55
N PHE A 78 22.88 0.97 13.88
CA PHE A 78 23.81 1.13 12.78
C PHE A 78 23.19 1.82 11.55
N VAL A 79 22.02 1.36 11.07
CA VAL A 79 21.33 1.99 9.92
C VAL A 79 21.02 3.46 10.22
N ARG A 80 20.57 3.77 11.43
CA ARG A 80 20.33 5.17 11.83
C ARG A 80 21.63 5.98 11.85
N TYR A 81 22.69 5.42 12.44
CA TYR A 81 24.01 6.07 12.48
C TYR A 81 24.53 6.38 11.07
N CYS A 82 24.43 5.44 10.14
CA CYS A 82 24.86 5.63 8.75
C CYS A 82 24.01 6.68 8.01
N ALA A 83 22.71 6.77 8.31
CA ALA A 83 21.85 7.80 7.74
C ALA A 83 22.19 9.21 8.25
N GLU A 84 22.56 9.33 9.53
CA GLU A 84 22.96 10.60 10.15
C GLU A 84 24.41 11.00 9.80
N ASN A 85 25.27 10.02 9.49
CA ASN A 85 26.71 10.21 9.26
C ASN A 85 27.16 9.56 7.94
N PRO A 86 26.72 10.05 6.77
CA PRO A 86 27.04 9.43 5.47
C PRO A 86 28.54 9.45 5.12
N HIS A 87 29.32 10.34 5.73
CA HIS A 87 30.76 10.47 5.48
C HIS A 87 31.64 9.60 6.39
N ALA A 88 31.06 9.01 7.45
CA ALA A 88 31.78 8.14 8.37
C ALA A 88 32.36 6.95 7.61
N PRO A 89 33.58 6.49 7.94
CA PRO A 89 34.24 5.42 7.20
C PRO A 89 33.42 4.12 7.17
N GLU A 90 32.68 3.82 8.23
CA GLU A 90 31.79 2.65 8.34
C GLU A 90 30.50 2.77 7.50
N SER A 91 30.18 3.97 7.00
CA SER A 91 28.94 4.27 6.25
C SER A 91 29.15 4.47 4.75
N ARG A 92 30.40 4.44 4.28
CA ARG A 92 30.74 4.63 2.87
C ARG A 92 30.33 3.41 2.06
N MET A 93 29.37 3.60 1.17
CA MET A 93 29.00 2.65 0.12
C MET A 93 29.60 3.13 -1.19
N TYR A 94 30.31 2.25 -1.91
CA TYR A 94 30.84 2.54 -3.24
C TYR A 94 30.01 1.72 -4.25
N ASP A 95 29.52 2.37 -5.31
CA ASP A 95 28.95 1.65 -6.45
C ASP A 95 30.09 0.92 -7.17
N VAL A 96 29.86 -0.35 -7.51
CA VAL A 96 30.78 -1.24 -8.23
C VAL A 96 30.32 -1.52 -9.64
#